data_AF-K8XTG0-F1
#
_entry.id   AF-K8XTG0-F1
#
_cell.length_a   1.000
_cell.length_b   1.000
_cell.length_c   1.000
_cell.angle_alpha   90.00
_cell.angle_beta   90.00
_cell.angle_gamma   90.00
#
_symmetry.space_group_name_H-M   'P 1'
#
loop_
_entity.id
_entity.type
_entity.pdbx_description
1 polymer ?
#
loop_
_entity_poly.entity_id
_entity_poly.type
_entity_poly.pdbx_seq_one_letter_code
_entity_poly.pdbx_strand_id
1 'polypeptide(L)'
;MAFAGNVDELALLQAVRLKEQVSAAVLAEHLGVSAASAQAAYDALLTQGKAQEVSDGRIGLTEAGHSELEDQLDAERVSIDEDSIAEVYESFVPFHEEFVGLIDSADADQLADLDRRASVVFDDLSAFVPRLSRYQDLFADALAKVAAGESKWISEPVIDSYATVWTELRKELLGASGTAE
;
A
#
# COMPACT_ATOMS: atom_id res chain seq x y z
N MET A 1 -1.29 -10.57 12.93
CA MET A 1 -2.23 -10.59 14.08
C MET A 1 -2.93 -9.23 14.11
N ALA A 2 -4.18 -9.17 14.60
CA ALA A 2 -4.86 -7.90 14.78
C ALA A 2 -4.22 -7.07 15.92
N PHE A 3 -3.76 -5.87 15.58
CA PHE A 3 -3.34 -4.78 16.45
C PHE A 3 -4.54 -4.00 16.98
N ALA A 4 -4.29 -2.99 17.83
CA ALA A 4 -5.31 -2.14 18.43
C ALA A 4 -6.39 -1.71 17.42
N GLY A 5 -7.67 -1.86 17.78
CA GLY A 5 -8.79 -1.51 16.90
C GLY A 5 -9.08 -2.53 15.77
N ASN A 6 -8.53 -3.75 15.85
CA ASN A 6 -8.60 -4.81 14.84
C ASN A 6 -7.88 -4.50 13.52
N VAL A 7 -6.88 -3.64 13.57
CA VAL A 7 -6.05 -3.28 12.40
C VAL A 7 -4.94 -4.30 12.25
N ASP A 8 -4.59 -4.77 11.05
CA ASP A 8 -3.41 -5.61 10.88
C ASP A 8 -2.12 -4.81 11.16
N GLU A 9 -1.25 -5.31 12.05
CA GLU A 9 -0.05 -4.58 12.48
C GLU A 9 0.96 -4.38 11.34
N LEU A 10 1.15 -5.41 10.51
CA LEU A 10 2.10 -5.37 9.40
C LEU A 10 1.65 -4.33 8.37
N ALA A 11 0.37 -4.35 8.00
CA ALA A 11 -0.21 -3.34 7.11
C ALA A 11 -0.10 -1.91 7.69
N LEU A 12 -0.34 -1.76 9.00
CA LEU A 12 -0.21 -0.49 9.69
C LEU A 12 1.23 0.05 9.65
N LEU A 13 2.23 -0.78 9.98
CA LEU A 13 3.64 -0.39 9.96
C LEU A 13 4.10 -0.06 8.54
N GLN A 14 3.69 -0.84 7.53
CA GLN A 14 3.97 -0.54 6.12
C GLN A 14 3.36 0.79 5.69
N ALA A 15 2.11 1.09 6.07
CA ALA A 15 1.47 2.36 5.73
C ALA A 15 2.26 3.56 6.31
N VAL A 16 2.75 3.47 7.55
CA VAL A 16 3.59 4.51 8.16
C VAL A 16 4.94 4.62 7.43
N ARG A 17 5.58 3.49 7.07
CA ARG A 17 6.86 3.47 6.34
C ARG A 17 6.74 4.10 4.96
N LEU A 18 5.76 3.69 4.17
CA LEU A 18 5.62 4.08 2.76
C LEU A 18 5.25 5.55 2.60
N LYS A 19 4.42 6.07 3.51
CA LYS A 19 3.93 7.45 3.48
C LYS A 19 4.79 8.41 4.30
N GLU A 20 5.77 7.89 5.04
CA GLU A 20 6.79 8.54 5.89
C GLU A 20 6.26 9.43 7.04
N GLN A 21 5.12 10.11 6.88
CA GLN A 21 4.51 11.02 7.86
C GLN A 21 2.98 10.97 7.79
N VAL A 22 2.38 10.09 8.59
CA VAL A 22 0.93 9.82 8.54
C VAL A 22 0.19 10.32 9.77
N SER A 23 -1.03 10.79 9.56
CA SER A 23 -2.00 11.05 10.63
C SER A 23 -2.94 9.85 10.77
N ALA A 24 -3.69 9.79 11.87
CA ALA A 24 -4.75 8.79 12.04
C ALA A 24 -5.81 8.81 10.92
N ALA A 25 -6.08 9.98 10.32
CA ALA A 25 -7.00 10.10 9.19
C ALA A 25 -6.45 9.41 7.93
N VAL A 26 -5.18 9.64 7.61
CA VAL A 26 -4.50 8.97 6.48
C VAL A 26 -4.50 7.45 6.69
N LEU A 27 -4.24 6.99 7.91
CA LEU A 27 -4.29 5.56 8.24
C LEU A 27 -5.70 4.97 8.08
N ALA A 28 -6.75 5.71 8.47
CA ALA A 28 -8.13 5.26 8.32
C ALA A 28 -8.49 5.04 6.85
N GLU A 29 -8.18 6.02 6.00
CA GLU A 29 -8.45 5.96 4.55
C GLU A 29 -7.64 4.84 3.89
N HIS A 30 -6.34 4.82 4.11
CA HIS A 30 -5.44 3.88 3.45
C HIS A 30 -5.74 2.42 3.86
N LEU A 31 -5.95 2.16 5.16
CA LEU A 31 -6.21 0.81 5.66
C LEU A 31 -7.69 0.38 5.53
N GLY A 32 -8.59 1.30 5.15
CA GLY A 32 -10.03 1.00 5.02
C GLY A 32 -10.72 0.73 6.36
N VAL A 33 -10.23 1.34 7.44
CA VAL A 33 -10.71 1.12 8.80
C VAL A 33 -11.44 2.34 9.33
N SER A 34 -12.23 2.16 10.40
CA SER A 34 -12.92 3.28 11.03
C SER A 34 -11.93 4.30 11.61
N ALA A 35 -12.32 5.57 11.66
CA ALA A 35 -11.52 6.63 12.29
C ALA A 35 -11.17 6.30 13.75
N ALA A 36 -12.06 5.63 14.48
CA ALA A 36 -11.80 5.19 15.85
C ALA A 36 -10.75 4.09 15.92
N SER A 37 -10.80 3.11 15.00
CA SER A 37 -9.79 2.05 14.90
C SER A 37 -8.43 2.61 14.53
N ALA A 38 -8.37 3.51 13.54
CA ALA A 38 -7.12 4.14 13.13
C ALA A 38 -6.52 5.02 14.25
N GLN A 39 -7.34 5.78 14.98
CA GLN A 39 -6.86 6.55 16.12
C GLN A 39 -6.31 5.64 17.23
N ALA A 40 -7.01 4.54 17.55
CA ALA A 40 -6.53 3.59 18.54
C ALA A 40 -5.20 2.92 18.13
N ALA A 41 -5.05 2.59 16.84
CA ALA A 41 -3.81 2.06 16.27
C ALA A 41 -2.67 3.09 16.32
N TYR A 42 -2.94 4.34 15.94
CA TYR A 42 -2.00 5.47 16.02
C TYR A 42 -1.49 5.66 17.46
N ASP A 43 -2.39 5.74 18.44
CA ASP A 43 -2.05 5.93 19.86
C ASP A 43 -1.24 4.74 20.41
N ALA A 44 -1.57 3.52 19.96
CA ALA A 44 -0.87 2.31 20.35
C ALA A 44 0.57 2.27 19.81
N LEU A 45 0.82 2.71 18.57
CA LEU A 45 2.18 2.81 18.02
C LEU A 45 3.06 3.76 18.84
N LEU A 46 2.52 4.92 19.24
CA LEU A 46 3.21 5.88 20.10
C LEU A 46 3.46 5.32 21.50
N THR A 47 2.45 4.69 22.10
CA THR A 47 2.55 4.11 23.46
C THR A 47 3.59 2.99 23.53
N GLN A 48 3.71 2.19 22.47
CA GLN A 48 4.68 1.10 22.38
C GLN A 48 6.07 1.56 21.92
N GLY A 49 6.23 2.85 21.57
CA GLY A 49 7.49 3.39 21.07
C GLY A 49 7.88 2.86 19.69
N LYS A 50 6.95 2.27 18.93
CA LYS A 50 7.14 1.80 17.55
C LYS A 50 7.06 2.96 16.54
N ALA A 51 6.39 4.05 16.92
CA ALA A 51 6.38 5.29 16.17
C ALA A 51 6.64 6.48 17.09
N GLN A 52 7.02 7.61 16.51
CA GLN A 52 7.21 8.88 17.18
C GLN A 52 6.61 10.01 16.37
N GLU A 53 6.20 11.08 17.04
CA GLU A 53 5.77 12.30 16.34
C GLU A 53 6.95 12.93 15.61
N VAL A 54 6.76 13.16 14.32
CA VAL A 54 7.72 13.83 13.43
C VAL A 54 7.30 15.27 13.14
N SER A 55 6.00 15.55 13.24
CA SER A 55 5.40 16.88 13.25
C SER A 55 4.02 16.81 13.92
N ASP A 56 3.38 17.96 14.13
CA ASP A 56 2.08 18.03 14.82
C ASP A 56 1.03 17.12 14.16
N GLY A 57 0.56 16.12 14.91
CA GLY A 57 -0.40 15.12 14.45
C GLY A 57 0.08 14.17 13.36
N ARG A 58 1.40 14.04 13.14
CA ARG A 58 1.99 13.08 12.18
C ARG A 58 3.07 12.24 12.84
N ILE A 59 3.04 10.94 12.55
CA ILE A 59 4.02 9.97 13.04
C ILE A 59 4.89 9.40 11.93
N GLY A 60 6.11 9.02 12.30
CA GLY A 60 7.00 8.15 11.55
C GLY A 60 7.49 7.00 12.44
N LEU A 61 7.97 5.92 11.83
CA LEU A 61 8.50 4.79 12.58
C LEU A 61 9.78 5.16 13.34
N THR A 62 9.94 4.56 14.52
CA THR A 62 11.21 4.56 15.26
C THR A 62 12.08 3.39 14.79
N GLU A 63 13.32 3.31 15.27
CA GLU A 63 14.16 2.12 15.06
C GLU A 63 13.48 0.82 15.53
N ALA A 64 12.75 0.86 16.66
CA ALA A 64 12.00 -0.28 17.15
C ALA A 64 10.83 -0.66 16.23
N GLY A 65 10.14 0.34 15.65
CA GLY A 65 9.09 0.10 14.66
C GLY A 65 9.62 -0.47 13.35
N HIS A 66 10.77 0.01 12.89
CA HIS A 66 11.45 -0.55 11.72
C HIS A 66 11.89 -1.99 11.94
N SER A 67 12.52 -2.29 13.08
CA SER A 67 12.93 -3.66 13.44
C SER A 67 11.74 -4.61 13.50
N GLU A 68 10.63 -4.22 14.14
CA GLU A 68 9.41 -5.03 14.17
C GLU A 68 8.85 -5.26 12.76
N LEU A 69 8.82 -4.21 11.92
CA LEU A 69 8.35 -4.31 10.56
C LEU A 69 9.21 -5.27 9.73
N GLU A 70 10.54 -5.19 9.85
CA GLU A 70 11.47 -6.09 9.18
C GLU A 70 11.25 -7.55 9.62
N ASP A 71 11.14 -7.81 10.93
CA ASP A 71 10.86 -9.15 11.45
C ASP A 71 9.53 -9.72 10.91
N GLN A 72 8.49 -8.90 10.81
CA GLN A 72 7.18 -9.32 10.29
C GLN A 72 7.20 -9.54 8.77
N LEU A 73 7.89 -8.69 8.00
CA LEU A 73 8.06 -8.88 6.55
C LEU A 73 8.89 -10.11 6.23
N ASP A 74 9.93 -10.40 7.02
CA ASP A 74 10.74 -11.59 6.85
C ASP A 74 9.93 -12.85 7.16
N ALA A 75 9.12 -12.83 8.22
CA ALA A 75 8.21 -13.93 8.54
C ALA A 75 7.15 -14.16 7.43
N GLU A 76 6.59 -13.08 6.85
CA GLU A 76 5.70 -13.15 5.70
C GLU A 76 6.41 -13.76 4.49
N ARG A 77 7.61 -13.27 4.14
CA ARG A 77 8.40 -13.77 3.01
C ARG A 77 8.73 -15.26 3.13
N VAL A 78 9.10 -15.73 4.33
CA VAL A 78 9.37 -17.15 4.59
C VAL A 78 8.14 -18.03 4.38
N SER A 79 6.93 -17.46 4.47
CA SER A 79 5.68 -18.20 4.26
C SER A 79 5.21 -18.22 2.79
N ILE A 80 5.80 -17.39 1.93
CA ILE A 80 5.47 -17.26 0.51
C ILE A 80 6.31 -18.25 -0.30
N ASP A 81 5.70 -18.86 -1.32
CA ASP A 81 6.43 -19.65 -2.31
C ASP A 81 7.23 -18.72 -3.25
N GLU A 82 8.56 -18.82 -3.21
CA GLU A 82 9.48 -17.91 -3.91
C GLU A 82 9.30 -17.95 -5.43
N ASP A 83 9.10 -19.14 -6.00
CA ASP A 83 8.89 -19.31 -7.45
C ASP A 83 7.56 -18.66 -7.86
N SER A 84 6.47 -18.88 -7.10
CA SER A 84 5.16 -18.31 -7.39
C SER A 84 5.15 -16.78 -7.32
N ILE A 85 5.78 -16.17 -6.30
CA ILE A 85 5.82 -14.70 -6.20
C ILE A 85 6.73 -14.08 -7.26
N ALA A 86 7.76 -14.78 -7.71
CA ALA A 86 8.60 -14.35 -8.83
C ALA A 86 7.80 -14.35 -10.16
N GLU A 87 6.97 -15.37 -10.41
CA GLU A 87 6.09 -15.40 -11.59
C GLU A 87 5.05 -14.25 -11.58
N VAL A 88 4.52 -13.91 -10.41
CA VAL A 88 3.62 -12.73 -10.25
C VAL A 88 4.38 -11.45 -10.56
N TYR A 89 5.62 -11.30 -10.06
CA TYR A 89 6.46 -10.15 -10.38
C TYR A 89 6.74 -10.03 -11.88
N GLU A 90 7.13 -11.11 -12.55
CA GLU A 90 7.35 -11.12 -14.00
C GLU A 90 6.08 -10.73 -14.77
N SER A 91 4.92 -11.19 -14.32
CA SER A 91 3.62 -10.84 -14.91
C SER A 91 3.24 -9.37 -14.68
N PHE A 92 3.70 -8.75 -13.59
CA PHE A 92 3.49 -7.34 -13.28
C PHE A 92 4.33 -6.39 -14.15
N VAL A 93 5.55 -6.79 -14.55
CA VAL A 93 6.52 -5.93 -15.25
C VAL A 93 5.94 -5.25 -16.50
N PRO A 94 5.30 -5.96 -17.45
CA PRO A 94 4.72 -5.32 -18.64
C PRO A 94 3.66 -4.26 -18.31
N PHE A 95 2.86 -4.48 -17.26
CA PHE A 95 1.87 -3.51 -16.81
C PHE A 95 2.52 -2.27 -16.19
N HIS A 96 3.65 -2.44 -15.49
CA HIS A 96 4.40 -1.30 -14.97
C HIS A 96 5.01 -0.46 -16.09
N GLU A 97 5.57 -1.08 -17.12
CA GLU A 97 6.09 -0.35 -18.29
C GLU A 97 5.00 0.45 -19.00
N GLU A 98 3.83 -0.17 -19.20
CA GLU A 98 2.67 0.51 -19.76
C GLU A 98 2.19 1.65 -18.87
N PHE A 99 2.06 1.41 -17.56
CA PHE A 99 1.66 2.41 -16.57
C PHE A 99 2.56 3.65 -16.61
N VAL A 100 3.88 3.47 -16.68
CA VAL A 100 4.84 4.58 -16.78
C VAL A 100 4.57 5.44 -18.01
N GLY A 101 4.22 4.82 -19.15
CA GLY A 101 3.85 5.57 -20.37
C GLY A 101 2.49 6.28 -20.27
N LEU A 102 1.55 5.73 -19.50
CA LEU A 102 0.20 6.26 -19.37
C LEU A 102 0.10 7.48 -18.44
N ILE A 103 0.88 7.52 -17.36
CA ILE A 103 0.78 8.60 -16.36
C ILE A 103 0.99 9.99 -16.97
N ASP A 104 1.89 10.12 -17.95
CA ASP A 104 2.13 11.39 -18.65
C ASP A 104 0.94 11.85 -19.51
N SER A 105 0.13 10.91 -20.01
CA SER A 105 -1.04 11.21 -20.82
C SER A 105 -2.24 11.68 -19.98
N ALA A 106 -2.29 11.31 -18.70
CA ALA A 106 -3.43 11.50 -17.80
C ALA A 106 -4.78 11.08 -18.40
N ASP A 107 -4.78 10.05 -19.25
CA ASP A 107 -5.98 9.52 -19.90
C ASP A 107 -6.71 8.53 -18.96
N ALA A 108 -7.94 8.91 -18.58
CA ALA A 108 -8.77 8.14 -17.66
C ALA A 108 -9.24 6.79 -18.24
N ASP A 109 -9.54 6.74 -19.54
CA ASP A 109 -10.04 5.52 -20.20
C ASP A 109 -8.91 4.51 -20.36
N GLN A 110 -7.71 4.99 -20.70
CA GLN A 110 -6.52 4.13 -20.77
C GLN A 110 -6.11 3.61 -19.39
N LEU A 111 -6.21 4.44 -18.35
CA LEU A 111 -5.92 4.02 -16.98
C LEU A 111 -6.90 2.94 -16.50
N ALA A 112 -8.20 3.11 -16.77
CA ALA A 112 -9.22 2.11 -16.43
C ALA A 112 -9.05 0.80 -17.23
N ASP A 113 -8.60 0.89 -18.48
CA ASP A 113 -8.28 -0.29 -19.29
C ASP A 113 -7.08 -1.07 -18.73
N LEU A 114 -6.02 -0.35 -18.33
CA LEU A 114 -4.84 -0.92 -17.68
C LEU A 114 -5.24 -1.66 -16.39
N ASP A 115 -5.96 -0.99 -15.48
CA ASP A 115 -6.42 -1.57 -14.21
C ASP A 115 -7.19 -2.87 -14.42
N ARG A 116 -8.17 -2.85 -15.33
CA ARG A 116 -8.99 -4.01 -15.65
C ARG A 116 -8.16 -5.20 -16.16
N ARG A 117 -7.07 -4.97 -16.87
CA ARG A 117 -6.17 -6.04 -17.33
C ARG A 117 -5.19 -6.49 -16.25
N ALA A 118 -4.71 -5.56 -15.42
CA ALA A 118 -3.79 -5.82 -14.32
C ALA A 118 -4.47 -6.52 -13.13
N SER A 119 -5.80 -6.46 -13.01
CA SER A 119 -6.57 -7.05 -11.91
C SER A 119 -6.27 -8.52 -11.64
N VAL A 120 -5.99 -9.31 -12.69
CA VAL A 120 -5.59 -10.72 -12.53
C VAL A 120 -4.29 -10.87 -11.74
N VAL A 121 -3.32 -9.98 -11.99
CA VAL A 121 -2.05 -9.96 -11.25
C VAL A 121 -2.27 -9.51 -9.81
N PHE A 122 -3.21 -8.58 -9.57
CA PHE A 122 -3.56 -8.16 -8.22
C PHE A 122 -4.27 -9.26 -7.42
N ASP A 123 -5.15 -10.02 -8.08
CA ASP A 123 -5.81 -11.19 -7.50
C ASP A 123 -4.78 -12.26 -7.11
N ASP A 124 -3.83 -12.58 -7.99
CA ASP A 124 -2.76 -13.53 -7.70
C ASP A 124 -1.86 -13.03 -6.56
N LEU A 125 -1.45 -11.75 -6.60
CA LEU A 125 -0.64 -11.14 -5.55
C LEU A 125 -1.33 -11.19 -4.18
N SER A 126 -2.63 -10.88 -4.11
CA SER A 126 -3.39 -10.93 -2.86
C SER A 126 -3.63 -12.36 -2.37
N ALA A 127 -3.63 -13.36 -3.26
CA ALA A 127 -3.69 -14.77 -2.86
C ALA A 127 -2.42 -15.22 -2.12
N PHE A 128 -1.24 -14.75 -2.56
CA PHE A 128 0.05 -15.06 -1.91
C PHE A 128 0.38 -14.13 -0.74
N VAL A 129 -0.04 -12.87 -0.81
CA VAL A 129 0.22 -11.84 0.19
C VAL A 129 -1.09 -11.20 0.63
N PRO A 130 -1.88 -11.85 1.52
CA PRO A 130 -3.26 -11.46 1.81
C PRO A 130 -3.45 -10.00 2.25
N ARG A 131 -2.48 -9.40 2.96
CA ARG A 131 -2.58 -7.99 3.36
C ARG A 131 -2.60 -7.01 2.18
N LEU A 132 -2.10 -7.41 1.01
CA LEU A 132 -2.08 -6.58 -0.19
C LEU A 132 -3.43 -6.51 -0.91
N SER A 133 -4.42 -7.31 -0.52
CA SER A 133 -5.78 -7.23 -1.08
C SER A 133 -6.39 -5.82 -0.94
N ARG A 134 -5.98 -5.06 0.08
CA ARG A 134 -6.44 -3.69 0.31
C ARG A 134 -6.12 -2.74 -0.85
N TYR A 135 -5.04 -2.99 -1.60
CA TYR A 135 -4.65 -2.11 -2.72
C TYR A 135 -5.67 -2.13 -3.86
N GLN A 136 -6.39 -3.24 -4.06
CA GLN A 136 -7.47 -3.31 -5.05
C GLN A 136 -8.62 -2.36 -4.71
N ASP A 137 -8.98 -2.23 -3.44
CA ASP A 137 -9.96 -1.25 -3.00
C ASP A 137 -9.45 0.19 -3.23
N LEU A 138 -8.17 0.44 -2.94
CA LEU A 138 -7.56 1.76 -3.14
C LEU A 138 -7.53 2.16 -4.62
N PHE A 139 -7.20 1.24 -5.52
CA PHE A 139 -7.30 1.47 -6.97
C PHE A 139 -8.73 1.75 -7.41
N ALA A 140 -9.69 0.95 -6.95
CA ALA A 140 -11.10 1.15 -7.27
C ALA A 140 -11.62 2.52 -6.78
N ASP A 141 -11.25 2.92 -5.55
CA ASP A 141 -11.60 4.20 -4.97
C ASP A 141 -10.98 5.39 -5.72
N ALA A 142 -9.74 5.26 -6.20
CA ALA A 142 -9.08 6.27 -7.00
C ALA A 142 -9.73 6.37 -8.40
N LEU A 143 -9.95 5.24 -9.08
CA LEU A 143 -10.60 5.19 -10.40
C LEU A 143 -12.02 5.74 -10.37
N ALA A 144 -12.79 5.46 -9.32
CA ALA A 144 -14.14 6.02 -9.17
C ALA A 144 -14.12 7.56 -9.16
N LYS A 145 -13.11 8.17 -8.53
CA LYS A 145 -12.96 9.63 -8.47
C LYS A 145 -12.43 10.20 -9.79
N VAL A 146 -11.53 9.49 -10.46
CA VAL A 146 -11.10 9.83 -11.84
C VAL A 146 -12.29 9.81 -12.79
N ALA A 147 -13.13 8.77 -12.74
CA ALA A 147 -14.35 8.66 -13.54
C ALA A 147 -15.39 9.76 -13.23
N ALA A 148 -15.39 10.28 -11.99
CA ALA A 148 -16.18 11.45 -11.59
C ALA A 148 -15.61 12.79 -12.09
N GLY A 149 -14.49 12.77 -12.83
CA GLY A 149 -13.83 13.95 -13.39
C GLY A 149 -12.77 14.59 -12.50
N GLU A 150 -12.42 13.96 -11.36
CA GLU A 150 -11.38 14.46 -10.47
C GLU A 150 -9.98 13.97 -10.93
N SER A 151 -9.45 14.58 -12.00
CA SER A 151 -8.18 14.16 -12.63
C SER A 151 -6.96 14.13 -11.69
N LYS A 152 -6.98 14.89 -10.59
CA LYS A 152 -5.94 14.83 -9.55
C LYS A 152 -5.74 13.40 -9.01
N TRP A 153 -6.79 12.56 -8.96
CA TRP A 153 -6.68 11.20 -8.46
C TRP A 153 -5.92 10.24 -9.39
N ILE A 154 -5.50 10.71 -10.58
CA ILE A 154 -4.59 9.95 -11.45
C ILE A 154 -3.19 9.90 -10.81
N SER A 155 -2.64 11.05 -10.38
CA SER A 155 -1.21 11.14 -10.03
C SER A 155 -0.86 12.13 -8.94
N GLU A 156 -1.84 12.77 -8.27
CA GLU A 156 -1.57 13.71 -7.19
C GLU A 156 -0.75 13.01 -6.08
N PRO A 157 0.43 13.56 -5.73
CA PRO A 157 1.23 13.02 -4.65
C PRO A 157 0.51 13.17 -3.30
N VAL A 158 0.96 12.42 -2.29
CA VAL A 158 0.48 12.49 -0.88
C VAL A 158 -0.89 11.84 -0.63
N ILE A 159 -1.83 11.89 -1.57
CA ILE A 159 -3.09 11.14 -1.47
C ILE A 159 -2.94 9.73 -2.02
N ASP A 160 -3.89 8.84 -1.72
CA ASP A 160 -4.01 7.53 -2.38
C ASP A 160 -4.53 7.70 -3.82
N SER A 161 -3.84 8.52 -4.64
CA SER A 161 -4.05 8.59 -6.08
C SER A 161 -3.64 7.26 -6.70
N TYR A 162 -4.17 6.95 -7.89
CA TYR A 162 -3.87 5.70 -8.57
C TYR A 162 -2.35 5.50 -8.73
N ALA A 163 -1.60 6.56 -9.09
CA ALA A 163 -0.15 6.46 -9.23
C ALA A 163 0.59 6.24 -7.91
N THR A 164 0.13 6.85 -6.82
CA THR A 164 0.71 6.63 -5.49
C THR A 164 0.47 5.19 -5.05
N VAL A 165 -0.76 4.69 -5.16
CA VAL A 165 -1.13 3.31 -4.83
C VAL A 165 -0.36 2.30 -5.69
N TRP A 166 -0.19 2.58 -7.00
CA TRP A 166 0.61 1.73 -7.89
C TRP A 166 2.07 1.65 -7.46
N THR A 167 2.67 2.79 -7.10
CA THR A 167 4.06 2.87 -6.66
C THR A 167 4.26 2.14 -5.33
N GLU A 168 3.33 2.29 -4.40
CA GLU A 168 3.32 1.60 -3.11
C GLU A 168 3.18 0.08 -3.33
N LEU A 169 2.24 -0.39 -4.14
CA LEU A 169 2.08 -1.81 -4.45
C LEU A 169 3.34 -2.40 -5.11
N ARG A 170 3.97 -1.67 -6.04
CA ARG A 170 5.24 -2.12 -6.64
C ARG A 170 6.33 -2.34 -5.59
N LYS A 171 6.46 -1.43 -4.62
CA LYS A 171 7.43 -1.56 -3.52
C LYS A 171 7.12 -2.76 -2.64
N GLU A 172 5.85 -3.00 -2.36
CA GLU A 172 5.40 -4.17 -1.60
C GLU A 172 5.71 -5.48 -2.33
N LEU A 173 5.41 -5.54 -3.63
CA LEU A 173 5.69 -6.69 -4.48
C LEU A 173 7.19 -7.00 -4.54
N LEU A 174 8.04 -6.00 -4.73
CA LEU A 174 9.50 -6.16 -4.67
C LEU A 174 9.98 -6.68 -3.31
N GLY A 175 9.43 -6.14 -2.22
CA GLY A 175 9.74 -6.59 -0.87
C GLY A 175 9.33 -8.04 -0.61
N ALA A 176 8.16 -8.45 -1.13
CA ALA A 176 7.65 -9.81 -1.01
C ALA A 176 8.43 -10.79 -1.89
N SER A 177 8.86 -10.39 -3.10
CA SER A 177 9.62 -11.24 -4.01
C SER A 177 11.11 -11.36 -3.67
N GLY A 178 11.60 -10.55 -2.71
CA GLY A 178 13.04 -10.49 -2.40
C GLY A 178 13.88 -9.81 -3.49
N THR A 179 13.24 -9.16 -4.46
CA THR A 179 13.90 -8.46 -5.55
C THR A 179 14.29 -7.05 -5.11
N ALA A 180 15.52 -6.62 -5.41
CA ALA A 180 15.95 -5.25 -5.15
C ALA A 180 15.29 -4.24 -6.13
N GLU A 181 15.09 -3.00 -5.67
CA GLU A 181 14.48 -1.89 -6.45
C GLU A 181 15.22 -1.51 -7.74
#